data_AF-A0A0N5CFQ0-F1
#
_entry.id   AF-A0A0N5CFQ0-F1
#
_cell.length_a   1.000
_cell.length_b   1.000
_cell.length_c   1.000
_cell.angle_alpha   90.00
_cell.angle_beta   90.00
_cell.angle_gamma   90.00
#
_symmetry.space_group_name_H-M   'P 1'
#
loop_
_entity.id
_entity.type
_entity.pdbx_description
1 polymer ?
#
loop_
_entity_poly.entity_id
_entity_poly.type
_entity_poly.pdbx_seq_one_letter_code
_entity_poly.pdbx_strand_id
1 'polypeptide(L)'
;MKPEVNKLDVDIELDKILHENEVAFSKNDNDISETNFFKHKIIVKDHPPIREKKRPTPLALQKLVKKKLDEMLKNKIIRPSTSPWSAPLQIVAKGTDDVRLCVDYRKLNRIIKLDAYSLPNIQLLLQSLHDKAVFTNLDLTKGYWQIGLTECSKQYTAFSCDYGLFEFNKLPFGLATSPAEFERMMELVFRDLIQRKVVFVYLDDILIATKTVHEHLEVLELVLKRVIKYKLKINKTKSNFCKSTIPFLGFDISAEGVKIDKVKQAKILNFEIPTNHATLQSYLGFINYFRNFIPNCAVLLSDLYLCLNNKTKFDFNSKCLNAFNKIKEILLKGDALIQPDIEGAIDGSNPFSIFIDASYSGIGACLMQRYEKHLRPIMFFSRAPQGAEKNYHISDLEALSLVSALKRFKNIIYHTKVKIYTDHAPLVSFFTKTNLANRLLRWALLIQEYNIEIIHIKGSSNAIEDYLSRSGWKNSKEPKLEEFKKIKSLT
;
A
#
# COMPACT_ATOMS: atom_id res chain seq x y z
N MET A 1 2.71 -1.68 37.98
CA MET A 1 2.64 -3.08 37.51
C MET A 1 1.49 -3.16 36.51
N LYS A 2 1.76 -3.30 35.21
CA LYS A 2 0.71 -3.67 34.25
C LYS A 2 0.39 -5.15 34.51
N PRO A 3 -0.88 -5.58 34.59
CA PRO A 3 -1.19 -6.99 34.73
C PRO A 3 -0.68 -7.68 33.47
N GLU A 4 0.32 -8.56 33.62
CA GLU A 4 0.69 -9.49 32.56
C GLU A 4 -0.53 -10.40 32.35
N VAL A 5 -1.29 -10.12 31.30
CA VAL A 5 -2.36 -11.02 30.86
C VAL A 5 -1.67 -12.36 30.57
N ASN A 6 -2.06 -13.39 31.32
CA ASN A 6 -1.47 -14.71 31.22
C ASN A 6 -1.68 -15.25 29.80
N LYS A 7 -0.59 -15.48 29.07
CA LYS A 7 -0.64 -15.85 27.65
C LYS A 7 -1.48 -17.11 27.41
N LEU A 8 -1.48 -18.03 28.38
CA LEU A 8 -2.26 -19.26 28.35
C LEU A 8 -3.78 -18.99 28.32
N ASP A 9 -4.25 -18.00 29.07
CA ASP A 9 -5.69 -17.67 29.13
C ASP A 9 -6.17 -17.05 27.82
N VAL A 10 -5.32 -16.24 27.18
CA VAL A 10 -5.58 -15.65 25.84
C VAL A 10 -5.68 -16.73 24.77
N ASP A 11 -4.76 -17.70 24.77
CA ASP A 11 -4.74 -18.77 23.77
C ASP A 11 -5.99 -19.66 23.92
N ILE A 12 -6.43 -19.95 25.16
CA ILE A 12 -7.67 -20.70 25.44
C ILE A 12 -8.90 -19.93 24.94
N GLU A 13 -9.00 -18.64 25.22
CA GLU A 13 -10.13 -17.82 24.80
C GLU A 13 -10.19 -17.67 23.28
N LEU A 14 -9.04 -17.48 22.63
CA LEU A 14 -8.93 -17.48 21.18
C LEU A 14 -9.42 -18.79 20.57
N ASP A 15 -8.94 -19.93 21.07
CA ASP A 15 -9.34 -21.24 20.56
C ASP A 15 -10.85 -21.47 20.73
N LYS A 16 -11.42 -21.03 21.86
CA LYS A 16 -12.87 -21.05 22.09
C LYS A 16 -13.62 -20.24 21.03
N ILE A 17 -13.22 -18.99 20.78
CA ILE A 17 -13.85 -18.12 19.78
C ILE A 17 -13.75 -18.75 18.38
N LEU A 18 -12.59 -19.29 18.02
CA LEU A 18 -12.37 -19.93 16.72
C LEU A 18 -13.20 -21.20 16.55
N HIS A 19 -13.39 -21.98 17.63
CA HIS A 19 -14.20 -23.19 17.63
C HIS A 19 -15.70 -22.87 17.56
N GLU A 20 -16.19 -21.93 18.37
CA GLU A 20 -17.60 -21.50 18.35
C GLU A 20 -18.00 -20.91 17.00
N ASN A 21 -17.05 -20.32 16.27
CA ASN A 21 -17.25 -19.74 14.94
C ASN A 21 -16.65 -20.59 13.81
N GLU A 22 -16.52 -21.91 13.98
CA GLU A 22 -15.88 -22.79 12.97
C GLU A 22 -16.53 -22.67 11.58
N VAL A 23 -17.84 -22.38 11.54
CA VAL A 23 -18.62 -22.18 10.32
C VAL A 23 -18.09 -21.03 9.44
N ALA A 24 -17.38 -20.05 10.02
CA ALA A 24 -16.74 -18.96 9.27
C ALA A 24 -15.58 -19.47 8.38
N PHE A 25 -14.97 -20.59 8.72
CA PHE A 25 -13.80 -21.11 8.03
C PHE A 25 -14.18 -22.10 6.92
N SER A 26 -13.38 -22.11 5.86
CA SER A 26 -13.50 -23.10 4.79
C SER A 26 -12.80 -24.39 5.20
N LYS A 27 -13.46 -25.55 5.01
CA LYS A 27 -12.87 -26.88 5.26
C LYS A 27 -11.76 -27.24 4.27
N ASN A 28 -11.82 -26.69 3.06
CA ASN A 28 -10.82 -26.83 2.01
C ASN A 28 -10.95 -25.67 1.01
N ASP A 29 -10.04 -25.58 0.05
CA ASP A 29 -10.02 -24.51 -0.97
C ASP A 29 -11.29 -24.47 -1.86
N ASN A 30 -12.10 -25.53 -1.88
CA ASN A 30 -13.33 -25.61 -2.66
C ASN A 30 -14.59 -25.40 -1.82
N ASP A 31 -14.47 -25.30 -0.49
CA ASP A 31 -15.54 -24.93 0.42
C ASP A 31 -15.77 -23.41 0.37
N ILE A 32 -16.35 -22.98 -0.76
CA ILE A 32 -16.74 -21.60 -1.02
C ILE A 32 -18.25 -21.47 -0.98
N SER A 33 -18.73 -20.39 -0.36
CA SER A 33 -20.15 -20.04 -0.28
C SER A 33 -20.54 -19.01 -1.34
N GLU A 34 -21.84 -18.70 -1.44
CA GLU A 34 -22.31 -17.47 -2.09
C GLU A 34 -22.69 -16.48 -1.00
N THR A 35 -22.11 -15.28 -1.03
CA THR A 35 -22.58 -14.21 -0.15
C THR A 35 -24.04 -13.88 -0.46
N ASN A 36 -24.82 -13.62 0.58
CA ASN A 36 -26.20 -13.14 0.49
C ASN A 36 -26.29 -11.61 0.48
N PHE A 37 -25.16 -10.88 0.45
CA PHE A 37 -25.17 -9.42 0.50
C PHE A 37 -25.71 -8.80 -0.79
N PHE A 38 -25.19 -9.22 -1.94
CA PHE A 38 -25.63 -8.75 -3.26
C PHE A 38 -25.11 -9.69 -4.37
N LYS A 39 -25.57 -9.44 -5.60
CA LYS A 39 -25.04 -10.04 -6.81
C LYS A 39 -24.46 -8.96 -7.71
N HIS A 40 -23.27 -9.21 -8.26
CA HIS A 40 -22.60 -8.27 -9.13
C HIS A 40 -23.32 -8.15 -10.48
N LYS A 41 -23.45 -6.90 -10.95
CA LYS A 41 -24.04 -6.57 -12.25
C LYS A 41 -22.97 -5.95 -13.13
N ILE A 42 -22.70 -6.58 -14.26
CA ILE A 42 -21.80 -6.08 -15.28
C ILE A 42 -22.62 -5.25 -16.25
N ILE A 43 -22.25 -3.98 -16.40
CA ILE A 43 -22.86 -3.07 -17.37
C ILE A 43 -21.83 -2.83 -18.47
N VAL A 44 -22.20 -3.21 -19.69
CA VAL A 44 -21.40 -2.98 -20.88
C VAL A 44 -21.95 -1.75 -21.61
N LYS A 45 -21.07 -0.97 -22.25
CA LYS A 45 -21.49 0.08 -23.21
C LYS A 45 -22.22 -0.57 -24.38
N ASP A 46 -22.99 0.24 -25.12
CA ASP A 46 -23.64 -0.26 -26.33
C ASP A 46 -22.58 -0.72 -27.34
N HIS A 47 -22.47 -2.04 -27.50
CA HIS A 47 -21.40 -2.67 -28.27
C HIS A 47 -21.83 -4.09 -28.68
N PRO A 48 -21.57 -4.52 -29.93
CA PRO A 48 -21.87 -5.87 -30.37
C PRO A 48 -21.04 -6.92 -29.61
N PRO A 49 -21.50 -8.18 -29.50
CA PRO A 49 -20.77 -9.22 -28.77
C PRO A 49 -19.34 -9.43 -29.30
N ILE A 50 -18.37 -9.42 -28.38
CA ILE A 50 -16.97 -9.72 -28.70
C ILE A 50 -16.78 -11.23 -28.76
N ARG A 51 -16.26 -11.73 -29.89
CA ARG A 51 -15.93 -13.14 -30.10
C ARG A 51 -14.46 -13.29 -30.41
N GLU A 52 -13.71 -13.83 -29.46
CA GLU A 52 -12.29 -14.12 -29.64
C GLU A 52 -12.07 -15.59 -29.97
N LYS A 53 -11.04 -15.85 -30.79
CA LYS A 53 -10.63 -17.21 -31.14
C LYS A 53 -10.08 -17.92 -29.90
N LYS A 54 -10.52 -19.16 -29.65
CA LYS A 54 -10.00 -20.00 -28.57
C LYS A 54 -8.49 -20.20 -28.73
N ARG A 55 -7.79 -20.29 -27.60
CA ARG A 55 -6.36 -20.66 -27.55
C ARG A 55 -6.26 -22.17 -27.35
N PRO A 56 -5.44 -22.88 -28.15
CA PRO A 56 -5.23 -24.31 -27.95
C PRO A 56 -4.61 -24.60 -26.58
N THR A 57 -5.12 -25.63 -25.93
CA THR A 57 -4.59 -26.16 -24.67
C THR A 57 -3.35 -27.00 -24.98
N PRO A 58 -2.18 -26.68 -24.39
CA PRO A 58 -0.99 -27.52 -24.55
C PRO A 58 -1.28 -28.98 -24.15
N LEU A 59 -0.85 -29.93 -24.97
CA LEU A 59 -1.16 -31.37 -24.80
C LEU A 59 -0.81 -31.88 -23.39
N ALA A 60 0.35 -31.48 -22.86
CA ALA A 60 0.80 -31.87 -21.53
C ALA A 60 -0.14 -31.41 -20.39
N LEU A 61 -0.85 -30.29 -20.58
CA LEU A 61 -1.70 -29.68 -19.56
C LEU A 61 -3.18 -30.05 -19.70
N GLN A 62 -3.58 -30.75 -20.75
CA GLN A 62 -4.98 -31.08 -21.03
C GLN A 62 -5.68 -31.78 -19.85
N LYS A 63 -5.04 -32.78 -19.25
CA LYS A 63 -5.58 -33.51 -18.09
C LYS A 63 -5.83 -32.59 -16.89
N LEU A 64 -4.87 -31.69 -16.60
CA LEU A 64 -4.97 -30.74 -15.49
C LEU A 64 -6.04 -29.68 -15.74
N VAL A 65 -6.11 -29.14 -16.96
CA VAL A 65 -7.13 -28.15 -17.36
C VAL A 65 -8.53 -28.75 -17.28
N LYS A 66 -8.73 -29.96 -17.82
CA LYS A 66 -10.01 -30.66 -17.75
C LYS A 66 -10.45 -30.88 -16.30
N LYS A 67 -9.56 -31.43 -15.46
CA LYS A 67 -9.81 -31.61 -14.02
C LYS A 67 -10.26 -30.31 -13.35
N LYS A 68 -9.59 -29.19 -13.65
CA LYS A 68 -9.93 -27.89 -13.07
C LYS A 68 -11.28 -27.36 -13.54
N LEU A 69 -11.62 -27.53 -14.82
CA LEU A 69 -12.93 -27.18 -15.36
C LEU A 69 -14.04 -28.02 -14.72
N ASP A 70 -13.82 -29.33 -14.58
CA ASP A 70 -14.77 -30.25 -13.95
C ASP A 70 -15.00 -29.88 -12.46
N GLU A 71 -13.94 -29.52 -11.74
CA GLU A 71 -14.05 -28.96 -10.37
C GLU A 71 -14.87 -27.66 -10.34
N MET A 72 -14.62 -26.74 -11.28
CA MET A 72 -15.35 -25.48 -11.35
C MET A 72 -16.84 -25.68 -11.70
N LEU A 73 -17.16 -26.64 -12.57
CA LEU A 73 -18.53 -27.04 -12.90
C LEU A 73 -19.23 -27.67 -11.69
N LYS A 74 -18.57 -28.63 -11.03
CA LYS A 74 -19.10 -29.32 -9.84
C LYS A 74 -19.42 -28.33 -8.72
N ASN A 75 -18.56 -27.34 -8.51
CA ASN A 75 -18.73 -26.29 -7.50
C ASN A 75 -19.63 -25.13 -7.96
N LYS A 76 -20.27 -25.25 -9.14
CA LYS A 76 -21.15 -24.24 -9.73
C LYS A 76 -20.49 -22.86 -9.91
N ILE A 77 -19.16 -22.79 -10.00
CA ILE A 77 -18.43 -21.55 -10.29
C ILE A 77 -18.69 -21.12 -11.73
N ILE A 78 -18.72 -22.09 -12.64
CA ILE A 78 -19.05 -21.91 -14.06
C ILE A 78 -20.21 -22.82 -14.47
N ARG A 79 -20.78 -22.56 -15.64
CA ARG A 79 -21.76 -23.41 -16.32
C ARG A 79 -21.52 -23.43 -17.84
N PRO A 80 -22.00 -24.44 -18.57
CA PRO A 80 -22.03 -24.39 -20.03
C PRO A 80 -22.80 -23.14 -20.51
N SER A 81 -22.33 -22.54 -21.59
CA SER A 81 -22.88 -21.29 -22.11
C SER A 81 -23.27 -21.41 -23.58
N THR A 82 -24.30 -20.66 -23.96
CA THR A 82 -24.70 -20.37 -25.35
C THR A 82 -24.54 -18.88 -25.67
N SER A 83 -23.75 -18.17 -24.86
CA SER A 83 -23.57 -16.73 -24.96
C SER A 83 -23.05 -16.31 -26.33
N PRO A 84 -23.50 -15.15 -26.86
CA PRO A 84 -22.93 -14.60 -28.07
C PRO A 84 -21.52 -14.01 -27.86
N TRP A 85 -21.06 -13.90 -26.60
CA TRP A 85 -19.74 -13.42 -26.20
C TRP A 85 -18.76 -14.58 -26.02
N SER A 86 -17.48 -14.35 -26.26
CA SER A 86 -16.43 -15.34 -26.01
C SER A 86 -15.07 -14.67 -25.81
N ALA A 87 -14.50 -14.83 -24.62
CA ALA A 87 -13.11 -14.52 -24.32
C ALA A 87 -12.23 -15.79 -24.38
N PRO A 88 -10.93 -15.69 -24.70
CA PRO A 88 -10.06 -16.86 -24.74
C PRO A 88 -9.55 -17.22 -23.34
N LEU A 89 -9.49 -18.53 -23.07
CA LEU A 89 -8.84 -19.05 -21.87
C LEU A 89 -7.31 -18.97 -21.99
N GLN A 90 -6.66 -18.42 -20.97
CA GLN A 90 -5.22 -18.42 -20.76
C GLN A 90 -4.85 -19.38 -19.62
N ILE A 91 -3.95 -20.30 -19.91
CA ILE A 91 -3.45 -21.26 -18.93
C ILE A 91 -2.10 -20.76 -18.43
N VAL A 92 -1.92 -20.79 -17.11
CA VAL A 92 -0.66 -20.46 -16.44
C VAL A 92 -0.27 -21.65 -15.56
N ALA A 93 0.89 -22.25 -15.80
CA ALA A 93 1.40 -23.32 -14.96
C ALA A 93 1.73 -22.77 -13.56
N LYS A 94 1.32 -23.50 -12.52
CA LYS A 94 1.60 -23.17 -11.12
C LYS A 94 2.37 -24.33 -10.51
N GLY A 95 3.69 -24.34 -10.74
CA GLY A 95 4.53 -25.49 -10.43
C GLY A 95 4.32 -26.64 -11.42
N THR A 96 4.64 -27.86 -11.00
CA THR A 96 4.56 -29.08 -11.82
C THR A 96 3.15 -29.65 -11.93
N ASP A 97 2.33 -29.52 -10.88
CA ASP A 97 1.12 -30.33 -10.71
C ASP A 97 -0.20 -29.52 -10.64
N ASP A 98 -0.17 -28.21 -10.85
CA ASP A 98 -1.37 -27.36 -10.84
C ASP A 98 -1.35 -26.33 -11.98
N VAL A 99 -2.54 -25.91 -12.39
CA VAL A 99 -2.75 -24.90 -13.42
C VAL A 99 -3.71 -23.83 -12.93
N ARG A 100 -3.40 -22.57 -13.24
CA ARG A 100 -4.31 -21.46 -13.07
C ARG A 100 -5.00 -21.15 -14.40
N LEU A 101 -6.33 -21.21 -14.35
CA LEU A 101 -7.20 -20.83 -15.46
C LEU A 101 -7.53 -19.33 -15.34
N CYS A 102 -7.05 -18.54 -16.30
CA CYS A 102 -7.29 -17.10 -16.37
C CYS A 102 -8.03 -16.79 -17.66
N VAL A 103 -9.12 -16.02 -17.62
CA VAL A 103 -9.81 -15.58 -18.83
C VAL A 103 -9.28 -14.20 -19.23
N ASP A 104 -8.93 -14.04 -20.51
CA ASP A 104 -8.40 -12.78 -21.02
C ASP A 104 -9.53 -11.78 -21.34
N TYR A 105 -9.97 -11.05 -20.31
CA TYR A 105 -11.04 -10.05 -20.46
C TYR A 105 -10.55 -8.69 -20.98
N ARG A 106 -9.33 -8.56 -21.53
CA ARG A 106 -8.79 -7.24 -21.94
C ARG A 106 -9.70 -6.49 -22.91
N LYS A 107 -10.32 -7.16 -23.89
CA LYS A 107 -11.25 -6.50 -24.83
C LYS A 107 -12.57 -6.13 -24.16
N LEU A 108 -13.11 -7.00 -23.32
CA LEU A 108 -14.32 -6.74 -22.55
C LEU A 108 -14.12 -5.56 -21.57
N ASN A 109 -12.98 -5.49 -20.88
CA ASN A 109 -12.66 -4.42 -19.94
C ASN A 109 -12.64 -3.03 -20.57
N ARG A 110 -12.41 -2.89 -21.89
CA ARG A 110 -12.44 -1.60 -22.59
C ARG A 110 -13.86 -1.05 -22.77
N ILE A 111 -14.85 -1.94 -22.80
CA ILE A 111 -16.25 -1.59 -23.07
C ILE A 111 -17.15 -1.69 -21.84
N ILE A 112 -16.68 -2.32 -20.75
CA ILE A 112 -17.38 -2.27 -19.46
C ILE A 112 -17.46 -0.82 -18.97
N LYS A 113 -18.62 -0.44 -18.43
CA LYS A 113 -18.78 0.81 -17.69
C LYS A 113 -18.16 0.63 -16.31
N LEU A 114 -17.04 1.31 -16.07
CA LEU A 114 -16.39 1.34 -14.76
C LEU A 114 -17.19 2.25 -13.83
N ASP A 115 -17.27 1.85 -12.56
CA ASP A 115 -17.75 2.74 -11.51
C ASP A 115 -16.61 3.65 -11.02
N ALA A 116 -16.98 4.73 -10.33
CA ALA A 116 -16.04 5.70 -9.78
C ALA A 116 -15.52 5.29 -8.39
N TYR A 117 -15.73 4.04 -7.98
CA TYR A 117 -15.36 3.58 -6.65
C TYR A 117 -13.84 3.53 -6.52
N SER A 118 -13.29 4.26 -5.55
CA SER A 118 -11.86 4.34 -5.32
C SER A 118 -11.43 3.32 -4.27
N LEU A 119 -10.39 2.54 -4.56
CA LEU A 119 -9.77 1.68 -3.56
C LEU A 119 -9.08 2.51 -2.47
N PRO A 120 -9.07 2.04 -1.22
CA PRO A 120 -8.32 2.67 -0.14
C PRO A 120 -6.85 2.83 -0.49
N ASN A 121 -6.26 3.95 -0.07
CA ASN A 121 -4.83 4.16 -0.23
C ASN A 121 -4.08 3.33 0.83
N ILE A 122 -3.28 2.37 0.39
CA ILE A 122 -2.49 1.48 1.27
C ILE A 122 -1.65 2.27 2.27
N GLN A 123 -1.00 3.36 1.85
CA GLN A 123 -0.15 4.15 2.73
C GLN A 123 -0.97 4.82 3.85
N LEU A 124 -2.16 5.36 3.53
CA LEU A 124 -3.04 5.96 4.53
C LEU A 124 -3.59 4.91 5.49
N LEU A 125 -3.93 3.73 4.99
CA LEU A 125 -4.35 2.60 5.81
C LEU A 125 -3.24 2.22 6.81
N LEU A 126 -2.00 2.06 6.33
CA LEU A 126 -0.85 1.76 7.20
C LEU A 126 -0.59 2.86 8.24
N GLN A 127 -0.78 4.13 7.86
CA GLN A 127 -0.61 5.26 8.78
C GLN A 127 -1.71 5.34 9.84
N SER A 128 -2.88 4.78 9.59
CA SER A 128 -3.99 4.77 10.56
C SER A 128 -3.84 3.74 11.69
N LEU A 129 -2.75 2.98 11.71
CA LEU A 129 -2.45 1.93 12.69
C LEU A 129 -1.70 2.45 13.93
N HIS A 130 -1.76 3.75 14.19
CA HIS A 130 -1.21 4.34 15.42
C HIS A 130 -1.80 3.66 16.66
N ASP A 131 -0.98 3.46 17.69
CA ASP A 131 -1.38 2.90 18.99
C ASP A 131 -1.90 1.44 18.97
N LYS A 132 -1.73 0.71 17.86
CA LYS A 132 -2.12 -0.69 17.74
C LYS A 132 -0.97 -1.63 18.10
N ALA A 133 -1.27 -2.71 18.81
CA ALA A 133 -0.28 -3.67 19.31
C ALA A 133 -0.62 -5.14 19.04
N VAL A 134 -1.89 -5.45 18.79
CA VAL A 134 -2.37 -6.82 18.53
C VAL A 134 -3.03 -6.85 17.16
N PHE A 135 -2.62 -7.80 16.33
CA PHE A 135 -3.00 -7.88 14.93
C PHE A 135 -3.49 -9.28 14.55
N THR A 136 -4.54 -9.31 13.73
CA THR A 136 -5.05 -10.51 13.06
C THR A 136 -5.24 -10.17 11.58
N ASN A 137 -4.75 -11.01 10.67
CA ASN A 137 -5.03 -10.90 9.24
C ASN A 137 -5.83 -12.13 8.80
N LEU A 138 -7.00 -11.90 8.20
CA LEU A 138 -7.89 -12.92 7.69
C LEU A 138 -7.86 -12.91 6.16
N ASP A 139 -7.52 -14.07 5.57
CA ASP A 139 -7.52 -14.30 4.12
C ASP A 139 -8.83 -14.96 3.71
N LEU A 140 -9.54 -14.41 2.73
CA LEU A 140 -10.77 -15.00 2.22
C LEU A 140 -10.49 -16.12 1.22
N THR A 141 -11.17 -17.25 1.38
CA THR A 141 -11.02 -18.40 0.48
C THR A 141 -11.58 -18.07 -0.90
N LYS A 142 -10.70 -17.73 -1.85
CA LYS A 142 -11.06 -17.38 -3.23
C LYS A 142 -12.14 -16.27 -3.26
N GLY A 143 -11.90 -15.17 -2.55
CA GLY A 143 -12.86 -14.10 -2.26
C GLY A 143 -13.82 -13.75 -3.41
N TYR A 144 -13.30 -13.42 -4.60
CA TYR A 144 -14.15 -13.10 -5.76
C TYR A 144 -15.20 -14.18 -6.09
N TRP A 145 -14.87 -15.46 -5.98
CA TRP A 145 -15.83 -16.53 -6.28
C TRP A 145 -16.94 -16.68 -5.23
N GLN A 146 -16.84 -15.98 -4.10
CA GLN A 146 -17.93 -15.91 -3.13
C GLN A 146 -19.03 -14.93 -3.57
N ILE A 147 -18.75 -14.01 -4.50
CA ILE A 147 -19.73 -13.07 -5.06
C ILE A 147 -20.43 -13.69 -6.26
N GLY A 148 -21.77 -13.75 -6.21
CA GLY A 148 -22.60 -14.21 -7.33
C GLY A 148 -22.74 -13.15 -8.42
N LEU A 149 -22.86 -13.58 -9.68
CA LEU A 149 -23.26 -12.71 -10.79
C LEU A 149 -24.78 -12.73 -10.98
N THR A 150 -25.34 -11.58 -11.35
CA THR A 150 -26.72 -11.50 -11.87
C THR A 150 -26.86 -12.30 -13.16
N GLU A 151 -28.01 -12.94 -13.40
CA GLU A 151 -28.21 -13.81 -14.58
C GLU A 151 -27.90 -13.10 -15.91
N CYS A 152 -28.32 -11.85 -16.06
CA CYS A 152 -28.06 -11.06 -17.26
C CYS A 152 -26.57 -10.77 -17.50
N SER A 153 -25.75 -10.77 -16.45
CA SER A 153 -24.32 -10.45 -16.52
C SER A 153 -23.45 -11.66 -16.86
N LYS A 154 -23.94 -12.87 -16.60
CA LYS A 154 -23.16 -14.11 -16.79
C LYS A 154 -22.68 -14.28 -18.23
N GLN A 155 -23.52 -13.95 -19.20
CA GLN A 155 -23.19 -14.02 -20.62
C GLN A 155 -21.91 -13.26 -21.00
N TYR A 156 -21.62 -12.13 -20.35
CA TYR A 156 -20.43 -11.32 -20.65
C TYR A 156 -19.13 -12.01 -20.22
N THR A 157 -19.22 -12.93 -19.26
CA THR A 157 -18.08 -13.70 -18.73
C THR A 157 -17.83 -14.99 -19.51
N ALA A 158 -18.50 -15.17 -20.65
CA ALA A 158 -18.35 -16.37 -21.45
C ALA A 158 -16.92 -16.50 -22.00
N PHE A 159 -16.36 -17.69 -21.91
CA PHE A 159 -15.02 -18.02 -22.37
C PHE A 159 -14.97 -19.36 -23.10
N SER A 160 -14.13 -19.42 -24.12
CA SER A 160 -13.95 -20.61 -24.96
C SER A 160 -12.63 -21.33 -24.67
N CYS A 161 -12.71 -22.67 -24.67
CA CYS A 161 -11.56 -23.56 -24.58
C CYS A 161 -11.79 -24.81 -25.44
N ASP A 162 -10.86 -25.77 -25.40
CA ASP A 162 -10.99 -27.01 -26.18
C ASP A 162 -12.12 -27.93 -25.72
N TYR A 163 -12.62 -27.74 -24.50
CA TYR A 163 -13.71 -28.54 -23.91
C TYR A 163 -15.10 -27.91 -24.10
N GLY A 164 -15.21 -26.77 -24.77
CA GLY A 164 -16.48 -26.08 -25.03
C GLY A 164 -16.48 -24.60 -24.63
N LEU A 165 -17.69 -24.04 -24.59
CA LEU A 165 -17.99 -22.66 -24.18
C LEU A 165 -18.63 -22.69 -22.79
N PHE A 166 -18.08 -21.90 -21.87
CA PHE A 166 -18.54 -21.81 -20.49
C PHE A 166 -18.71 -20.34 -20.10
N GLU A 167 -19.51 -20.07 -19.08
CA GLU A 167 -19.64 -18.75 -18.46
C GLU A 167 -19.63 -18.86 -16.94
N PHE A 168 -19.31 -17.77 -16.25
CA PHE A 168 -19.25 -17.77 -14.80
C PHE A 168 -20.61 -17.51 -14.17
N ASN A 169 -20.90 -18.24 -13.07
CA ASN A 169 -21.96 -17.90 -12.14
C ASN A 169 -21.49 -16.95 -11.04
N LYS A 170 -20.18 -16.93 -10.77
CA LYS A 170 -19.53 -16.14 -9.72
C LYS A 170 -18.64 -15.07 -10.34
N LEU A 171 -18.27 -14.05 -9.59
CA LEU A 171 -17.41 -12.97 -10.10
C LEU A 171 -16.03 -13.52 -10.50
N PRO A 172 -15.64 -13.50 -11.79
CA PRO A 172 -14.34 -14.02 -12.21
C PRO A 172 -13.21 -13.02 -11.91
N PHE A 173 -12.00 -13.56 -11.83
CA PHE A 173 -10.77 -12.77 -11.87
C PHE A 173 -10.59 -12.13 -13.25
N GLY A 174 -9.97 -10.95 -13.29
CA GLY A 174 -9.55 -10.28 -14.53
C GLY A 174 -10.55 -9.27 -15.10
N LEU A 175 -11.77 -9.16 -14.56
CA LEU A 175 -12.66 -8.05 -14.90
C LEU A 175 -12.22 -6.77 -14.18
N ALA A 176 -12.30 -5.64 -14.88
CA ALA A 176 -11.89 -4.35 -14.34
C ALA A 176 -12.77 -3.86 -13.18
N THR A 177 -14.03 -4.29 -13.10
CA THR A 177 -14.96 -3.90 -12.02
C THR A 177 -14.86 -4.78 -10.78
N SER A 178 -14.22 -5.95 -10.86
CA SER A 178 -14.20 -6.89 -9.73
C SER A 178 -13.60 -6.30 -8.46
N PRO A 179 -12.44 -5.61 -8.48
CA PRO A 179 -11.82 -5.07 -7.26
C PRO A 179 -12.68 -4.00 -6.58
N ALA A 180 -13.22 -3.05 -7.36
CA ALA A 180 -14.07 -1.97 -6.88
C ALA A 180 -15.34 -2.49 -6.18
N GLU A 181 -16.00 -3.48 -6.80
CA GLU A 181 -17.20 -4.09 -6.24
C GLU A 181 -16.89 -4.86 -4.94
N PHE A 182 -15.78 -5.61 -4.94
CA PHE A 182 -15.37 -6.39 -3.78
C PHE A 182 -15.03 -5.50 -2.58
N GLU A 183 -14.27 -4.42 -2.84
CA GLU A 183 -13.94 -3.43 -1.83
C GLU A 183 -15.21 -2.79 -1.24
N ARG A 184 -16.14 -2.37 -2.10
CA ARG A 184 -17.42 -1.78 -1.69
C ARG A 184 -18.19 -2.71 -0.76
N MET A 185 -18.24 -4.00 -1.09
CA MET A 185 -18.89 -4.98 -0.21
C MET A 185 -18.21 -5.03 1.16
N MET A 186 -16.87 -5.13 1.19
CA MET A 186 -16.11 -5.26 2.43
C MET A 186 -16.26 -4.02 3.32
N GLU A 187 -16.18 -2.82 2.74
CA GLU A 187 -16.43 -1.58 3.45
C GLU A 187 -17.87 -1.50 4.01
N LEU A 188 -18.87 -1.99 3.27
CA LEU A 188 -20.25 -2.00 3.75
C LEU A 188 -20.48 -3.02 4.86
N VAL A 189 -19.89 -4.21 4.75
CA VAL A 189 -20.00 -5.29 5.75
C VAL A 189 -19.34 -4.88 7.07
N PHE A 190 -18.20 -4.17 7.02
CA PHE A 190 -17.42 -3.79 8.19
C PHE A 190 -17.46 -2.30 8.56
N ARG A 191 -18.40 -1.53 7.98
CA ARG A 191 -18.46 -0.07 8.05
C ARG A 191 -18.20 0.53 9.43
N ASP A 192 -18.92 0.08 10.45
CA ASP A 192 -18.81 0.62 11.81
C ASP A 192 -17.49 0.22 12.50
N LEU A 193 -16.93 -0.95 12.18
CA LEU A 193 -15.62 -1.38 12.70
C LEU A 193 -14.47 -0.61 12.03
N ILE A 194 -14.63 -0.26 10.75
CA ILE A 194 -13.72 0.62 10.01
C ILE A 194 -13.79 2.04 10.58
N GLN A 195 -14.98 2.57 10.84
CA GLN A 195 -15.16 3.88 11.47
C GLN A 195 -14.54 3.95 12.88
N ARG A 196 -14.62 2.85 13.64
CA ARG A 196 -13.92 2.69 14.93
C ARG A 196 -12.40 2.53 14.81
N LYS A 197 -11.84 2.44 13.59
CA LYS A 197 -10.41 2.21 13.32
C LYS A 197 -9.86 0.95 14.02
N VAL A 198 -10.64 -0.14 14.02
CA VAL A 198 -10.22 -1.45 14.56
C VAL A 198 -10.17 -2.54 13.49
N VAL A 199 -10.85 -2.32 12.37
CA VAL A 199 -10.80 -3.19 11.17
C VAL A 199 -10.38 -2.35 9.98
N PHE A 200 -9.49 -2.90 9.17
CA PHE A 200 -8.97 -2.31 7.95
C PHE A 200 -9.11 -3.36 6.84
N VAL A 201 -9.78 -2.99 5.76
CA VAL A 201 -10.02 -3.87 4.63
C VAL A 201 -9.23 -3.40 3.43
N TYR A 202 -8.71 -4.35 2.66
CA TYR A 202 -8.15 -4.10 1.34
C TYR A 202 -8.36 -5.34 0.48
N LEU A 203 -9.33 -5.27 -0.41
CA LEU A 203 -9.79 -6.38 -1.22
C LEU A 203 -10.03 -7.63 -0.35
N ASP A 204 -9.34 -8.73 -0.64
CA ASP A 204 -9.51 -10.03 0.02
C ASP A 204 -8.88 -10.10 1.43
N ASP A 205 -8.06 -9.10 1.82
CA ASP A 205 -7.38 -9.06 3.12
C ASP A 205 -8.17 -8.25 4.14
N ILE A 206 -8.46 -8.85 5.30
CA ILE A 206 -9.12 -8.20 6.44
C ILE A 206 -8.15 -8.15 7.62
N LEU A 207 -7.67 -6.95 7.94
CA LEU A 207 -6.81 -6.68 9.08
C LEU A 207 -7.64 -6.21 10.27
N ILE A 208 -7.52 -6.91 11.39
CA ILE A 208 -7.98 -6.44 12.70
C ILE A 208 -6.76 -5.92 13.44
N ALA A 209 -6.84 -4.70 13.97
CA ALA A 209 -5.77 -4.10 14.75
C ALA A 209 -6.32 -3.32 15.96
N THR A 210 -5.91 -3.72 17.15
CA THR A 210 -6.40 -3.16 18.43
C THR A 210 -5.25 -2.85 19.37
N LYS A 211 -5.54 -2.09 20.44
CA LYS A 211 -4.53 -1.68 21.43
C LYS A 211 -4.28 -2.78 22.46
N THR A 212 -5.34 -3.48 22.87
CA THR A 212 -5.28 -4.54 23.88
C THR A 212 -5.78 -5.86 23.32
N VAL A 213 -5.34 -6.96 23.96
CA VAL A 213 -5.74 -8.32 23.58
C VAL A 213 -7.23 -8.55 23.83
N HIS A 214 -7.78 -8.07 24.95
CA HIS A 214 -9.20 -8.22 25.28
C HIS A 214 -10.10 -7.57 24.23
N GLU A 215 -9.82 -6.31 23.88
CA GLU A 215 -10.52 -5.62 22.78
C GLU A 215 -10.36 -6.39 21.46
N HIS A 216 -9.19 -7.01 21.24
CA HIS A 216 -8.92 -7.78 20.03
C HIS A 216 -9.86 -8.98 19.89
N LEU A 217 -10.05 -9.74 20.97
CA LEU A 217 -10.88 -10.95 20.99
C LEU A 217 -12.36 -10.61 20.77
N GLU A 218 -12.85 -9.54 21.40
CA GLU A 218 -14.20 -9.01 21.16
C GLU A 218 -14.41 -8.62 19.69
N VAL A 219 -13.47 -7.87 19.11
CA VAL A 219 -13.56 -7.44 17.70
C VAL A 219 -13.45 -8.64 16.76
N LEU A 220 -12.58 -9.61 17.05
CA LEU A 220 -12.44 -10.84 16.28
C LEU A 220 -13.76 -11.61 16.24
N GLU A 221 -14.40 -11.81 17.39
CA GLU A 221 -15.68 -12.50 17.47
C GLU A 221 -16.76 -11.77 16.65
N LEU A 222 -16.83 -10.44 16.73
CA LEU A 222 -17.74 -9.63 15.92
C LEU A 222 -17.49 -9.77 14.42
N VAL A 223 -16.21 -9.79 14.01
CA VAL A 223 -15.83 -9.99 12.61
C VAL A 223 -16.25 -11.37 12.12
N LEU A 224 -15.98 -12.43 12.89
CA LEU A 224 -16.37 -13.80 12.52
C LEU A 224 -17.89 -13.95 12.44
N LYS A 225 -18.65 -13.37 13.38
CA LYS A 225 -20.12 -13.34 13.33
C LYS A 225 -20.65 -12.67 12.05
N ARG A 226 -20.00 -11.60 11.56
CA ARG A 226 -20.36 -10.95 10.29
C ARG A 226 -20.02 -11.79 9.08
N VAL A 227 -18.86 -12.43 9.08
CA VAL A 227 -18.45 -13.35 8.02
C VAL A 227 -19.49 -14.47 7.88
N ILE A 228 -19.94 -15.04 9.00
CA ILE A 228 -21.01 -16.04 9.02
C ILE A 228 -22.34 -15.45 8.50
N LYS A 229 -22.75 -14.29 9.04
CA LYS A 229 -24.00 -13.60 8.65
C LYS A 229 -24.09 -13.36 7.14
N TYR A 230 -22.99 -12.93 6.53
CA TYR A 230 -22.92 -12.62 5.10
C TYR A 230 -22.48 -13.80 4.23
N LYS A 231 -22.40 -15.00 4.82
CA LYS A 231 -22.00 -16.24 4.14
C LYS A 231 -20.67 -16.06 3.40
N LEU A 232 -19.70 -15.45 4.04
CA LEU A 232 -18.32 -15.40 3.59
C LEU A 232 -17.52 -16.55 4.22
N LYS A 233 -16.41 -16.92 3.60
CA LYS A 233 -15.52 -18.00 4.05
C LYS A 233 -14.07 -17.55 4.14
N ILE A 234 -13.46 -17.80 5.30
CA ILE A 234 -12.05 -17.50 5.59
C ILE A 234 -11.19 -18.76 5.42
N ASN A 235 -10.01 -18.58 4.86
CA ASN A 235 -8.98 -19.59 4.81
C ASN A 235 -8.20 -19.58 6.14
N LYS A 236 -8.52 -20.52 7.03
CA LYS A 236 -7.90 -20.61 8.37
C LYS A 236 -6.38 -20.80 8.30
N THR A 237 -5.86 -21.54 7.32
CA THR A 237 -4.41 -21.87 7.25
C THR A 237 -3.57 -20.71 6.75
N LYS A 238 -4.15 -19.80 5.95
CA LYS A 238 -3.48 -18.57 5.49
C LYS A 238 -3.69 -17.37 6.41
N SER A 239 -4.65 -17.47 7.33
CA SER A 239 -4.96 -16.43 8.29
C SER A 239 -4.01 -16.47 9.49
N ASN A 240 -3.70 -15.30 10.06
CA ASN A 240 -2.86 -15.15 11.24
C ASN A 240 -3.67 -14.50 12.35
N PHE A 241 -3.69 -15.11 13.55
CA PHE A 241 -4.53 -14.67 14.66
C PHE A 241 -3.67 -14.18 15.84
N CYS A 242 -4.12 -13.07 16.45
CA CYS A 242 -3.61 -12.48 17.69
C CYS A 242 -2.08 -12.44 17.79
N LYS A 243 -1.40 -11.89 16.78
CA LYS A 243 0.06 -11.73 16.77
C LYS A 243 0.46 -10.29 17.06
N SER A 244 1.67 -10.12 17.60
CA SER A 244 2.29 -8.80 17.80
C SER A 244 2.89 -8.21 16.52
N THR A 245 3.22 -9.08 15.55
CA THR A 245 3.74 -8.70 14.23
C THR A 245 3.14 -9.60 13.16
N ILE A 246 2.63 -9.02 12.06
CA ILE A 246 2.09 -9.80 10.93
C ILE A 246 2.44 -9.19 9.57
N PRO A 247 2.52 -10.02 8.52
CA PRO A 247 2.60 -9.55 7.14
C PRO A 247 1.23 -9.06 6.64
N PHE A 248 1.20 -7.89 6.03
CA PHE A 248 0.01 -7.29 5.41
C PHE A 248 0.41 -6.36 4.24
N LEU A 249 -0.18 -6.56 3.06
CA LEU A 249 0.05 -5.74 1.86
C LEU A 249 1.52 -5.48 1.46
N GLY A 250 2.42 -6.42 1.76
CA GLY A 250 3.84 -6.29 1.45
C GLY A 250 4.71 -5.73 2.58
N PHE A 251 4.12 -5.53 3.76
CA PHE A 251 4.76 -4.94 4.93
C PHE A 251 4.59 -5.83 6.17
N ASP A 252 5.58 -5.85 7.05
CA ASP A 252 5.45 -6.38 8.41
C ASP A 252 5.00 -5.25 9.34
N ILE A 253 3.81 -5.40 9.91
CA ILE A 253 3.19 -4.42 10.81
C ILE A 253 3.40 -4.87 12.25
N SER A 254 3.84 -3.97 13.11
CA SER A 254 3.91 -4.17 14.56
C SER A 254 3.65 -2.88 15.34
N ALA A 255 3.64 -2.97 16.67
CA ALA A 255 3.60 -1.80 17.54
C ALA A 255 4.80 -0.85 17.35
N GLU A 256 5.93 -1.33 16.82
CA GLU A 256 7.11 -0.49 16.56
C GLU A 256 6.98 0.36 15.30
N GLY A 257 6.04 0.03 14.40
CA GLY A 257 5.95 0.63 13.08
C GLY A 257 5.66 -0.36 11.95
N VAL A 258 5.87 0.12 10.74
CA VAL A 258 5.78 -0.64 9.49
C VAL A 258 7.18 -0.92 8.97
N LYS A 259 7.49 -2.19 8.70
CA LYS A 259 8.71 -2.64 8.02
C LYS A 259 8.36 -3.27 6.68
N ILE A 260 9.33 -3.37 5.78
CA ILE A 260 9.16 -4.13 4.54
C ILE A 260 9.12 -5.62 4.91
N ASP A 261 8.18 -6.39 4.36
CA ASP A 261 8.08 -7.81 4.70
C ASP A 261 9.33 -8.60 4.28
N LYS A 262 9.59 -9.73 4.95
CA LYS A 262 10.76 -10.57 4.68
C LYS A 262 10.80 -11.15 3.26
N VAL A 263 9.63 -11.38 2.64
CA VAL A 263 9.52 -11.94 1.29
C VAL A 263 9.99 -10.93 0.23
N LYS A 264 9.64 -9.65 0.42
CA LYS A 264 10.02 -8.52 -0.42
C LYS A 264 11.47 -8.15 -0.15
N GLN A 265 11.95 -8.22 1.09
CA GLN A 265 13.38 -8.09 1.40
C GLN A 265 14.22 -9.17 0.70
N ALA A 266 13.77 -10.43 0.69
CA ALA A 266 14.45 -11.49 -0.05
C ALA A 266 14.48 -11.22 -1.57
N LYS A 267 13.38 -10.67 -2.13
CA LYS A 267 13.38 -10.20 -3.53
C LYS A 267 14.36 -9.06 -3.75
N ILE A 268 14.47 -8.12 -2.80
CA ILE A 268 15.43 -7.02 -2.86
C ILE A 268 16.86 -7.57 -2.92
N LEU A 269 17.18 -8.51 -2.04
CA LEU A 269 18.47 -9.17 -1.99
C LEU A 269 18.82 -9.84 -3.32
N ASN A 270 17.85 -10.54 -3.91
CA ASN A 270 18.01 -11.33 -5.12
C ASN A 270 17.85 -10.53 -6.43
N PHE A 271 17.60 -9.21 -6.40
CA PHE A 271 17.59 -8.43 -7.64
C PHE A 271 18.96 -8.49 -8.30
N GLU A 272 18.97 -9.00 -9.51
CA GLU A 272 20.09 -8.95 -10.44
C GLU A 272 20.27 -7.52 -10.97
N ILE A 273 21.50 -7.22 -11.40
CA ILE A 273 21.82 -5.94 -12.02
C ILE A 273 21.04 -5.83 -13.35
N PRO A 274 20.27 -4.75 -13.57
CA PRO A 274 19.51 -4.57 -14.80
C PRO A 274 20.41 -4.59 -16.03
N THR A 275 20.09 -5.43 -17.01
CA THR A 275 20.84 -5.59 -18.27
C THR A 275 20.17 -4.89 -19.45
N ASN A 276 18.94 -4.41 -19.28
CA ASN A 276 18.17 -3.72 -20.32
C ASN A 276 17.11 -2.78 -19.72
N HIS A 277 16.49 -1.96 -20.57
CA HIS A 277 15.46 -1.01 -20.15
C HIS A 277 14.26 -1.67 -19.45
N ALA A 278 13.81 -2.86 -19.88
CA ALA A 278 12.65 -3.52 -19.29
C ALA A 278 12.94 -4.00 -17.85
N THR A 279 14.10 -4.60 -17.62
CA THR A 279 14.55 -5.02 -16.28
C THR A 279 14.76 -3.81 -15.36
N LEU A 280 15.31 -2.71 -15.87
CA LEU A 280 15.48 -1.47 -15.12
C LEU A 280 14.13 -0.82 -14.76
N GLN A 281 13.17 -0.77 -15.70
CA GLN A 281 11.81 -0.28 -15.43
C GLN A 281 11.09 -1.12 -14.37
N SER A 282 11.24 -2.45 -14.42
CA SER A 282 10.69 -3.35 -13.40
C SER A 282 11.28 -3.06 -12.02
N TYR A 283 12.60 -2.94 -11.92
CA TYR A 283 13.29 -2.56 -10.69
C TYR A 283 12.81 -1.21 -10.15
N LEU A 284 12.76 -0.18 -11.01
CA LEU A 284 12.31 1.16 -10.62
C LEU A 284 10.84 1.18 -10.17
N GLY A 285 9.97 0.42 -10.84
CA GLY A 285 8.58 0.24 -10.40
C GLY A 285 8.50 -0.35 -9.00
N PHE A 286 9.32 -1.35 -8.71
CA PHE A 286 9.41 -1.96 -7.38
C PHE A 286 9.94 -0.97 -6.33
N ILE A 287 11.04 -0.26 -6.61
CA ILE A 287 11.61 0.73 -5.69
C ILE A 287 10.63 1.87 -5.41
N ASN A 288 9.89 2.33 -6.41
CA ASN A 288 8.90 3.38 -6.24
C ASN A 288 7.77 2.98 -5.26
N TYR A 289 7.41 1.70 -5.16
CA TYR A 289 6.45 1.22 -4.16
C TYR A 289 6.96 1.44 -2.73
N PHE A 290 8.27 1.29 -2.50
CA PHE A 290 8.92 1.46 -1.19
C PHE A 290 9.60 2.82 -1.01
N ARG A 291 9.33 3.80 -1.88
CA ARG A 291 9.98 5.12 -1.88
C ARG A 291 9.90 5.86 -0.55
N ASN A 292 8.81 5.64 0.18
CA ASN A 292 8.57 6.24 1.50
C ASN A 292 9.57 5.76 2.58
N PHE A 293 10.34 4.69 2.33
CA PHE A 293 11.40 4.15 3.19
C PHE A 293 12.81 4.61 2.79
N ILE A 294 12.94 5.31 1.65
CA ILE A 294 14.25 5.66 1.08
C ILE A 294 14.48 7.17 1.24
N PRO A 295 15.41 7.60 2.09
CA PRO A 295 15.79 9.00 2.16
C PRO A 295 16.44 9.45 0.85
N ASN A 296 16.12 10.68 0.41
CA ASN A 296 16.65 11.28 -0.81
C ASN A 296 16.55 10.38 -2.06
N CYS A 297 15.51 9.54 -2.12
CA CYS A 297 15.27 8.57 -3.19
C CYS A 297 15.38 9.16 -4.61
N ALA A 298 14.92 10.38 -4.86
CA ALA A 298 15.02 11.01 -6.19
C ALA A 298 16.45 11.26 -6.64
N VAL A 299 17.34 11.62 -5.71
CA VAL A 299 18.78 11.79 -5.99
C VAL A 299 19.42 10.42 -6.24
N LEU A 300 19.11 9.41 -5.42
CA LEU A 300 19.62 8.06 -5.62
C LEU A 300 19.14 7.45 -6.95
N LEU A 301 17.90 7.73 -7.35
CA LEU A 301 17.33 7.22 -8.59
C LEU A 301 17.73 8.04 -9.83
N SER A 302 18.36 9.22 -9.69
CA SER A 302 18.59 10.11 -10.83
C SER A 302 19.44 9.45 -11.91
N ASP A 303 20.53 8.79 -11.51
CA ASP A 303 21.42 8.09 -12.44
C ASP A 303 20.69 6.94 -13.13
N LEU A 304 19.87 6.19 -12.39
CA LEU A 304 19.06 5.10 -12.94
C LEU A 304 18.00 5.60 -13.94
N TYR A 305 17.39 6.77 -13.71
CA TYR A 305 16.46 7.37 -14.67
C TYR A 305 17.18 7.89 -15.92
N LEU A 306 18.43 8.36 -15.82
CA LEU A 306 19.23 8.69 -17.00
C LEU A 306 19.52 7.43 -17.83
N CYS A 307 19.84 6.31 -17.16
CA CYS A 307 20.01 4.99 -17.75
C CYS A 307 18.72 4.49 -18.50
N LEU A 308 17.54 5.07 -18.24
CA LEU A 308 16.27 4.74 -18.93
C LEU A 308 16.00 5.51 -20.22
N ASN A 309 16.78 6.52 -20.58
CA ASN A 309 16.50 7.35 -21.74
C ASN A 309 16.60 6.55 -23.05
N ASN A 310 15.48 6.37 -23.76
CA ASN A 310 15.41 5.61 -25.02
C ASN A 310 16.25 6.21 -26.17
N LYS A 311 16.73 7.45 -26.02
CA LYS A 311 17.59 8.11 -27.02
C LYS A 311 19.07 7.71 -26.92
N THR A 312 19.46 7.04 -25.84
CA THR A 312 20.85 6.63 -25.57
C THR A 312 20.94 5.12 -25.48
N LYS A 313 22.08 4.54 -25.88
CA LYS A 313 22.34 3.11 -25.66
C LYS A 313 22.29 2.83 -24.16
N PHE A 314 21.66 1.71 -23.77
CA PHE A 314 21.62 1.27 -22.38
C PHE A 314 23.05 1.09 -21.86
N ASP A 315 23.46 1.93 -20.92
CA ASP A 315 24.79 1.91 -20.30
C ASP A 315 24.65 1.95 -18.78
N PHE A 316 24.70 0.77 -18.15
CA PHE A 316 24.64 0.64 -16.70
C PHE A 316 26.04 0.81 -16.11
N ASN A 317 26.45 2.06 -15.93
CA ASN A 317 27.78 2.42 -15.46
C ASN A 317 27.96 2.29 -13.93
N SER A 318 29.16 2.62 -13.44
CA SER A 318 29.51 2.57 -12.01
C SER A 318 28.63 3.46 -11.12
N LYS A 319 28.10 4.58 -11.63
CA LYS A 319 27.16 5.43 -10.89
C LYS A 319 25.81 4.74 -10.72
N CYS A 320 25.26 4.18 -11.81
CA CYS A 320 24.03 3.38 -11.77
C CYS A 320 24.20 2.17 -10.81
N LEU A 321 25.38 1.53 -10.77
CA LEU A 321 25.68 0.43 -9.84
C LEU A 321 25.76 0.86 -8.38
N ASN A 322 26.44 1.98 -8.09
CA ASN A 322 26.53 2.52 -6.72
C ASN A 322 25.15 2.90 -6.17
N ALA A 323 24.33 3.56 -7.00
CA ALA A 323 22.95 3.89 -6.65
C ALA A 323 22.11 2.64 -6.35
N PHE A 324 22.19 1.62 -7.22
CA PHE A 324 21.51 0.35 -7.06
C PHE A 324 21.87 -0.35 -5.74
N ASN A 325 23.16 -0.45 -5.43
CA ASN A 325 23.64 -1.09 -4.21
C ASN A 325 23.24 -0.31 -2.95
N LYS A 326 23.36 1.02 -2.98
CA LYS A 326 22.98 1.88 -1.85
C LYS A 326 21.48 1.78 -1.53
N ILE A 327 20.62 1.73 -2.55
CA ILE A 327 19.18 1.54 -2.35
C ILE A 327 18.88 0.16 -1.73
N LYS A 328 19.55 -0.90 -2.22
CA LYS A 328 19.41 -2.24 -1.63
C LYS A 328 19.80 -2.24 -0.16
N GLU A 329 20.94 -1.64 0.18
CA GLU A 329 21.41 -1.53 1.56
C GLU A 329 20.39 -0.82 2.47
N ILE A 330 19.88 0.34 2.06
CA ILE A 330 18.86 1.10 2.82
C ILE A 330 17.62 0.25 3.08
N LEU A 331 17.09 -0.41 2.05
CA LEU A 331 15.87 -1.21 2.20
C LEU A 331 16.09 -2.48 3.02
N LEU A 332 17.29 -3.08 2.96
CA LEU A 332 17.65 -4.28 3.71
C LEU A 332 18.00 -3.99 5.17
N LYS A 333 18.46 -2.78 5.50
CA LYS A 333 18.66 -2.33 6.88
C LYS A 333 17.36 -2.42 7.70
N GLY A 334 16.21 -2.27 7.03
CA GLY A 334 14.90 -2.67 7.59
C GLY A 334 14.39 -1.78 8.72
N ASP A 335 14.76 -0.50 8.72
CA ASP A 335 14.27 0.46 9.72
C ASP A 335 12.75 0.64 9.61
N ALA A 336 12.06 0.50 10.76
CA ALA A 336 10.62 0.70 10.84
C ALA A 336 10.26 2.19 10.74
N LEU A 337 9.35 2.50 9.81
CA LEU A 337 8.63 3.77 9.82
C LEU A 337 7.54 3.71 10.88
N ILE A 338 7.46 4.72 11.75
CA ILE A 338 6.40 4.80 12.76
C ILE A 338 5.09 5.26 12.15
N GLN A 339 3.98 4.88 12.77
CA GLN A 339 2.67 5.47 12.47
C GLN A 339 2.55 6.85 13.14
N PRO A 340 1.87 7.81 12.49
CA PRO A 340 1.69 9.16 13.03
C PRO A 340 0.72 9.19 14.22
N ASP A 341 1.14 9.84 15.31
CA ASP A 341 0.31 10.29 16.43
C ASP A 341 -0.43 11.58 16.03
N ILE A 342 -1.62 11.43 15.46
CA ILE A 342 -2.41 12.57 14.97
C ILE A 342 -2.95 13.40 16.14
N GLU A 343 -3.38 12.75 17.23
CA GLU A 343 -4.00 13.44 18.37
C GLU A 343 -2.99 14.33 19.08
N GLY A 344 -1.78 13.81 19.35
CA GLY A 344 -0.69 14.59 19.92
C GLY A 344 -0.20 15.72 19.00
N ALA A 345 -0.34 15.57 17.68
CA ALA A 345 -0.01 16.64 16.74
C ALA A 345 -1.06 17.77 16.70
N ILE A 346 -2.34 17.44 16.92
CA ILE A 346 -3.45 18.40 16.98
C ILE A 346 -3.35 19.26 18.25
N ASP A 347 -3.20 18.64 19.42
CA ASP A 347 -3.10 19.38 20.69
C ASP A 347 -1.73 20.07 20.86
N GLY A 348 -0.70 19.54 20.19
CA GLY A 348 0.67 20.05 20.20
C GLY A 348 1.57 19.45 21.27
N SER A 349 1.13 18.41 21.97
CA SER A 349 1.97 17.61 22.86
C SER A 349 3.06 16.86 22.08
N ASN A 350 2.77 16.48 20.83
CA ASN A 350 3.67 15.75 19.94
C ASN A 350 3.58 16.27 18.48
N PRO A 351 4.08 17.50 18.19
CA PRO A 351 3.99 18.08 16.85
C PRO A 351 4.83 17.32 15.83
N PHE A 352 4.41 17.35 14.56
CA PHE A 352 5.23 16.80 13.48
C PHE A 352 6.51 17.59 13.28
N SER A 353 7.57 16.90 12.87
CA SER A 353 8.86 17.48 12.51
C SER A 353 9.14 17.14 11.05
N ILE A 354 9.24 18.15 10.19
CA ILE A 354 9.62 17.98 8.78
C ILE A 354 10.99 18.57 8.60
N PHE A 355 11.95 17.72 8.24
CA PHE A 355 13.26 18.17 7.81
C PHE A 355 13.26 18.28 6.29
N ILE A 356 13.66 19.43 5.77
CA ILE A 356 13.75 19.68 4.33
C ILE A 356 15.20 19.87 3.92
N ASP A 357 15.48 19.47 2.69
CA ASP A 357 16.77 19.64 2.04
C ASP A 357 16.54 19.89 0.55
N ALA A 358 17.39 20.71 -0.06
CA ALA A 358 17.36 20.98 -1.48
C ALA A 358 18.74 21.04 -2.10
N SER A 359 18.84 20.47 -3.29
CA SER A 359 20.02 20.53 -4.15
C SER A 359 19.58 20.73 -5.59
N TYR A 360 20.53 21.08 -6.46
CA TYR A 360 20.26 21.20 -7.90
C TYR A 360 19.83 19.87 -8.54
N SER A 361 20.19 18.73 -7.96
CA SER A 361 19.80 17.40 -8.45
C SER A 361 18.45 16.92 -7.91
N GLY A 362 18.02 17.42 -6.74
CA GLY A 362 16.82 16.93 -6.08
C GLY A 362 16.39 17.77 -4.88
N ILE A 363 15.09 17.80 -4.63
CA ILE A 363 14.51 18.28 -3.37
C ILE A 363 14.04 17.08 -2.55
N GLY A 364 14.18 17.17 -1.23
CA GLY A 364 13.89 16.09 -0.30
C GLY A 364 13.23 16.58 0.98
N ALA A 365 12.43 15.72 1.60
CA ALA A 365 11.89 15.96 2.94
C ALA A 365 11.72 14.66 3.72
N CYS A 366 11.88 14.74 5.03
CA CYS A 366 11.62 13.66 5.97
C CYS A 366 10.55 14.10 6.96
N LEU A 367 9.40 13.45 6.94
CA LEU A 367 8.37 13.61 7.97
C LEU A 367 8.69 12.68 9.14
N MET A 368 8.81 13.25 10.33
CA MET A 368 9.17 12.57 11.57
C MET A 368 8.25 13.00 12.70
N GLN A 369 8.21 12.20 13.75
CA GLN A 369 7.54 12.55 14.99
C GLN A 369 8.26 11.91 16.17
N ARG A 370 8.08 12.46 17.38
CA ARG A 370 8.69 11.89 18.57
C ARG A 370 7.96 10.60 18.93
N TYR A 371 8.75 9.55 19.12
CA TYR A 371 8.32 8.27 19.62
C TYR A 371 9.22 7.94 20.81
N GLU A 372 8.61 7.83 21.99
CA GLU A 372 9.33 7.78 23.28
C GLU A 372 10.30 8.96 23.45
N LYS A 373 11.62 8.72 23.33
CA LYS A 373 12.69 9.71 23.55
C LYS A 373 13.42 10.12 22.28
N HIS A 374 12.99 9.65 21.10
CA HIS A 374 13.70 9.88 19.84
C HIS A 374 12.73 10.34 18.74
N LEU A 375 13.24 11.10 17.78
CA LEU A 375 12.51 11.38 16.54
C LEU A 375 12.57 10.15 15.63
N ARG A 376 11.43 9.63 15.20
CA ARG A 376 11.40 8.50 14.26
C ARG A 376 10.72 8.89 12.95
N PRO A 377 11.19 8.38 11.81
CA PRO A 377 10.62 8.71 10.51
C PRO A 377 9.24 8.07 10.34
N ILE A 378 8.29 8.85 9.81
CA ILE A 378 6.97 8.41 9.36
C ILE A 378 7.00 8.18 7.85
N MET A 379 7.60 9.11 7.09
CA MET A 379 7.63 9.04 5.64
C MET A 379 8.74 9.90 5.04
N PHE A 380 9.48 9.35 4.07
CA PHE A 380 10.40 10.10 3.23
C PHE A 380 9.74 10.59 1.94
N PHE A 381 10.16 11.76 1.48
CA PHE A 381 9.76 12.35 0.20
C PHE A 381 10.99 12.87 -0.53
N SER A 382 11.00 12.69 -1.86
CA SER A 382 11.98 13.35 -2.71
C SER A 382 11.53 13.35 -4.17
N ARG A 383 11.91 14.39 -4.90
CA ARG A 383 11.70 14.48 -6.36
C ARG A 383 12.80 15.33 -7.01
N ALA A 384 13.04 15.08 -8.29
CA ALA A 384 13.89 15.96 -9.10
C ALA A 384 13.11 17.25 -9.47
N PRO A 385 13.78 18.40 -9.61
CA PRO A 385 13.21 19.61 -10.21
C PRO A 385 12.78 19.37 -11.66
N GLN A 386 11.64 19.93 -12.07
CA GLN A 386 11.05 19.75 -13.40
C GLN A 386 10.87 21.09 -14.15
N GLY A 387 11.05 21.06 -15.47
CA GLY A 387 10.84 22.22 -16.33
C GLY A 387 11.64 23.45 -15.87
N ALA A 388 10.94 24.55 -15.61
CA ALA A 388 11.54 25.81 -15.15
C ALA A 388 12.20 25.69 -13.75
N GLU A 389 11.80 24.73 -12.91
CA GLU A 389 12.37 24.54 -11.57
C GLU A 389 13.87 24.22 -11.60
N LYS A 390 14.37 23.66 -12.72
CA LYS A 390 15.80 23.36 -12.89
C LYS A 390 16.69 24.60 -12.90
N ASN A 391 16.11 25.75 -13.21
CA ASN A 391 16.82 27.02 -13.29
C ASN A 391 16.65 27.86 -12.01
N TYR A 392 16.07 27.29 -10.96
CA TYR A 392 15.84 28.01 -9.71
C TYR A 392 17.13 28.18 -8.93
N HIS A 393 17.29 29.33 -8.29
CA HIS A 393 18.36 29.54 -7.33
C HIS A 393 18.18 28.60 -6.11
N ILE A 394 19.26 28.30 -5.39
CA ILE A 394 19.19 27.36 -4.25
C ILE A 394 18.11 27.75 -3.23
N SER A 395 17.96 29.05 -2.91
CA SER A 395 16.91 29.53 -2.00
C SER A 395 15.49 29.26 -2.52
N ASP A 396 15.27 29.34 -3.84
CA ASP A 396 13.99 28.99 -4.45
C ASP A 396 13.74 27.48 -4.42
N LEU A 397 14.80 26.65 -4.52
CA LEU A 397 14.73 25.20 -4.40
C LEU A 397 14.42 24.76 -2.96
N GLU A 398 15.00 25.44 -1.96
CA GLU A 398 14.67 25.24 -0.55
C GLU A 398 13.21 25.56 -0.26
N ALA A 399 12.72 26.71 -0.74
CA ALA A 399 11.31 27.08 -0.66
C ALA A 399 10.41 26.08 -1.41
N LEU A 400 10.85 25.58 -2.57
CA LEU A 400 10.15 24.54 -3.32
C LEU A 400 10.10 23.21 -2.56
N SER A 401 11.17 22.87 -1.82
CA SER A 401 11.25 21.69 -0.97
C SER A 401 10.19 21.75 0.13
N LEU A 402 10.11 22.86 0.85
CA LEU A 402 9.05 23.13 1.83
C LEU A 402 7.65 22.97 1.23
N VAL A 403 7.36 23.68 0.14
CA VAL A 403 6.03 23.64 -0.50
C VAL A 403 5.68 22.24 -0.99
N SER A 404 6.66 21.52 -1.55
CA SER A 404 6.47 20.16 -2.03
C SER A 404 6.26 19.18 -0.88
N ALA A 405 6.96 19.35 0.25
CA ALA A 405 6.78 18.57 1.46
C ALA A 405 5.37 18.77 2.05
N LEU A 406 4.92 20.02 2.20
CA LEU A 406 3.58 20.32 2.71
C LEU A 406 2.49 19.70 1.83
N LYS A 407 2.60 19.85 0.50
CA LYS A 407 1.67 19.20 -0.44
C LYS A 407 1.69 17.68 -0.33
N ARG A 408 2.87 17.08 -0.25
CA ARG A 408 3.03 15.62 -0.17
C ARG A 408 2.45 15.06 1.11
N PHE A 409 2.66 15.74 2.23
CA PHE A 409 2.27 15.30 3.56
C PHE A 409 0.90 15.82 4.01
N LYS A 410 0.18 16.57 3.15
CA LYS A 410 -1.11 17.21 3.46
C LYS A 410 -2.09 16.27 4.16
N ASN A 411 -2.23 15.03 3.70
CA ASN A 411 -3.17 14.06 4.28
C ASN A 411 -2.85 13.65 5.73
N ILE A 412 -1.67 13.99 6.25
CA ILE A 412 -1.22 13.66 7.61
C ILE A 412 -1.15 14.93 8.47
N ILE A 413 -0.58 16.01 7.92
CA ILE A 413 -0.19 17.19 8.72
C ILE A 413 -1.21 18.33 8.70
N TYR A 414 -2.21 18.28 7.82
CA TYR A 414 -3.16 19.38 7.69
C TYR A 414 -3.97 19.58 8.98
N HIS A 415 -4.17 20.83 9.40
CA HIS A 415 -4.75 21.20 10.70
C HIS A 415 -3.99 20.72 11.96
N THR A 416 -2.72 20.33 11.84
CA THR A 416 -1.87 19.96 12.99
C THR A 416 -0.71 20.94 13.17
N LYS A 417 -0.04 20.91 14.34
CA LYS A 417 1.19 21.69 14.56
C LYS A 417 2.38 20.99 13.91
N VAL A 418 3.12 21.74 13.11
CA VAL A 418 4.26 21.23 12.34
C VAL A 418 5.49 22.11 12.56
N LYS A 419 6.63 21.50 12.84
CA LYS A 419 7.94 22.16 12.89
C LYS A 419 8.71 21.84 11.63
N ILE A 420 9.09 22.85 10.88
CA ILE A 420 9.93 22.74 9.70
C ILE A 420 11.37 23.00 10.12
N TYR A 421 12.27 22.11 9.74
CA TYR A 421 13.69 22.20 10.03
C TYR A 421 14.47 22.35 8.72
N THR A 422 15.29 23.39 8.64
CA THR A 422 16.11 23.72 7.46
C THR A 422 17.46 24.26 7.90
N ASP A 423 18.51 24.00 7.14
CA ASP A 423 19.82 24.64 7.30
C ASP A 423 19.96 25.96 6.51
N HIS A 424 18.94 26.29 5.71
CA HIS A 424 18.89 27.52 4.92
C HIS A 424 18.28 28.67 5.73
N ALA A 425 19.11 29.39 6.50
CA ALA A 425 18.68 30.53 7.33
C ALA A 425 17.75 31.54 6.62
N PRO A 426 17.97 31.91 5.33
CA PRO A 426 17.08 32.83 4.64
C PRO A 426 15.63 32.35 4.53
N LEU A 427 15.37 31.04 4.61
CA LEU A 427 14.02 30.47 4.48
C LEU A 427 13.09 30.94 5.61
N VAL A 428 13.64 31.20 6.80
CA VAL A 428 12.88 31.62 8.00
C VAL A 428 12.16 32.95 7.76
N SER A 429 12.77 33.89 7.03
CA SER A 429 12.19 35.20 6.71
C SER A 429 11.82 35.34 5.23
N PHE A 430 11.85 34.24 4.47
CA PHE A 430 11.73 34.29 3.01
C PHE A 430 10.36 34.79 2.55
N PHE A 431 9.31 34.39 3.29
CA PHE A 431 7.92 34.73 2.97
C PHE A 431 7.41 35.99 3.67
N THR A 432 8.23 36.66 4.49
CA THR A 432 7.85 37.91 5.19
C THR A 432 8.27 39.16 4.41
N LYS A 433 8.90 39.02 3.25
CA LYS A 433 9.33 40.13 2.40
C LYS A 433 8.14 40.77 1.69
N THR A 434 8.11 42.09 1.60
CA THR A 434 7.00 42.87 1.03
C THR A 434 6.88 42.76 -0.51
N ASN A 435 8.00 42.54 -1.22
CA ASN A 435 8.06 42.45 -2.68
C ASN A 435 8.43 41.03 -3.15
N LEU A 436 7.50 40.09 -3.01
CA LEU A 436 7.67 38.73 -3.52
C LEU A 436 7.29 38.63 -5.00
N ALA A 437 8.08 37.89 -5.78
CA ALA A 437 7.66 37.50 -7.12
C ALA A 437 6.34 36.69 -7.05
N ASN A 438 5.49 36.80 -8.07
CA ASN A 438 4.17 36.13 -8.13
C ASN A 438 4.20 34.63 -7.78
N ARG A 439 5.28 33.92 -8.15
CA ARG A 439 5.47 32.51 -7.79
C ARG A 439 5.60 32.32 -6.27
N LEU A 440 6.44 33.12 -5.63
CA LEU A 440 6.69 33.06 -4.19
C LEU A 440 5.48 33.51 -3.39
N LEU A 441 4.71 34.48 -3.90
CA LEU A 441 3.43 34.88 -3.31
C LEU A 441 2.45 33.70 -3.27
N ARG A 442 2.31 32.94 -4.37
CA ARG A 442 1.45 31.73 -4.40
C ARG A 442 1.93 30.67 -3.40
N TRP A 443 3.23 30.54 -3.19
CA TRP A 443 3.78 29.63 -2.20
C TRP A 443 3.52 30.10 -0.77
N ALA A 444 3.65 31.40 -0.50
CA ALA A 444 3.31 32.00 0.78
C ALA A 444 1.84 31.73 1.16
N LEU A 445 0.91 31.94 0.22
CA LEU A 445 -0.51 31.68 0.42
C LEU A 445 -0.79 30.20 0.74
N LEU A 446 -0.13 29.27 0.05
CA LEU A 446 -0.28 27.85 0.35
C LEU A 446 0.26 27.51 1.74
N ILE A 447 1.40 28.08 2.11
CA ILE A 447 2.03 27.84 3.41
C ILE A 447 1.14 28.34 4.56
N GLN A 448 0.43 29.46 4.37
CA GLN A 448 -0.53 30.00 5.35
C GLN A 448 -1.70 29.06 5.66
N GLU A 449 -2.00 28.08 4.80
CA GLU A 449 -3.01 27.05 5.10
C GLU A 449 -2.58 26.09 6.24
N TYR A 450 -1.29 26.10 6.62
CA TYR A 450 -0.71 25.18 7.60
C TYR A 450 -0.25 25.91 8.87
N ASN A 451 -0.42 25.25 10.01
CA ASN A 451 0.13 25.73 11.29
C ASN A 451 1.58 25.27 11.45
N ILE A 452 2.50 26.02 10.82
CA ILE A 452 3.91 25.69 10.78
C ILE A 452 4.79 26.66 11.56
N GLU A 453 5.87 26.14 12.15
CA GLU A 453 6.98 26.89 12.73
C GLU A 453 8.26 26.55 11.96
N ILE A 454 8.91 27.54 11.33
CA ILE A 454 10.17 27.32 10.58
C ILE A 454 11.36 27.57 11.51
N ILE A 455 12.20 26.55 11.70
CA ILE A 455 13.34 26.52 12.61
C ILE A 455 14.61 26.29 11.81
N HIS A 456 15.56 27.22 11.95
CA HIS A 456 16.88 27.09 11.35
C HIS A 456 17.82 26.22 12.21
N ILE A 457 18.54 25.30 11.56
CA ILE A 457 19.58 24.44 12.15
C ILE A 457 20.93 24.81 11.53
N LYS A 458 22.04 24.77 12.28
CA LYS A 458 23.37 24.98 11.70
C LYS A 458 23.75 23.83 10.74
N GLY A 459 24.23 24.15 9.55
CA GLY A 459 24.63 23.15 8.53
C GLY A 459 25.77 22.21 8.90
N SER A 460 26.57 22.50 9.96
CA SER A 460 27.57 21.56 10.50
C SER A 460 26.95 20.30 11.11
N SER A 461 25.63 20.31 11.30
CA SER A 461 24.81 19.15 11.54
C SER A 461 24.02 18.88 10.26
N ASN A 462 24.58 18.06 9.36
CA ASN A 462 23.82 17.39 8.30
C ASN A 462 22.90 16.36 8.97
N ALA A 463 22.01 16.86 9.84
CA ALA A 463 21.37 16.09 10.89
C ALA A 463 20.52 14.99 10.28
N ILE A 464 19.93 15.19 9.11
CA ILE A 464 19.13 14.15 8.44
C ILE A 464 20.02 12.99 8.00
N GLU A 465 21.12 13.25 7.26
CA GLU A 465 22.01 12.18 6.79
C GLU A 465 22.78 11.53 7.93
N ASP A 466 23.24 12.31 8.91
CA ASP A 466 23.97 11.82 10.08
C ASP A 466 23.03 11.05 11.05
N TYR A 467 21.78 11.50 11.24
CA TYR A 467 20.75 10.80 12.04
C TYR A 467 20.24 9.51 11.37
N LEU A 468 20.20 9.47 10.04
CA LEU A 468 19.79 8.28 9.27
C LEU A 468 20.95 7.30 9.02
N SER A 469 22.19 7.78 8.94
CA SER A 469 23.40 6.95 8.71
C SER A 469 23.93 6.28 9.98
N ARG A 470 23.74 6.88 11.17
CA ARG A 470 24.12 6.26 12.45
C ARG A 470 23.25 5.05 12.78
N SER A 471 23.73 3.86 12.41
CA SER A 471 23.44 2.53 12.96
C SER A 471 22.14 2.36 13.78
N GLY A 472 20.99 2.55 13.13
CA GLY A 472 19.67 2.39 13.73
C GLY A 472 19.31 3.52 14.71
N TRP A 473 18.05 3.94 14.66
CA TRP A 473 17.44 4.95 15.54
C TRP A 473 17.64 4.69 17.05
N LYS A 474 18.05 3.48 17.46
CA LYS A 474 18.37 3.13 18.85
C LYS A 474 19.62 3.83 19.39
N ASN A 475 20.51 4.33 18.53
CA ASN A 475 21.77 4.97 18.91
C ASN A 475 21.88 6.44 18.46
N SER A 476 20.83 7.02 17.87
CA SER A 476 20.83 8.41 17.46
C SER A 476 20.66 9.35 18.65
N LYS A 477 21.72 10.12 18.99
CA LYS A 477 21.59 11.27 19.90
C LYS A 477 20.61 12.25 19.28
N GLU A 478 19.55 12.62 20.02
CA GLU A 478 18.71 13.75 19.61
C GLU A 478 19.61 14.96 19.37
N PRO A 479 19.42 15.73 18.28
CA PRO A 479 19.98 17.07 18.27
C PRO A 479 19.37 17.82 19.46
N LYS A 480 20.21 18.32 20.37
CA LYS A 480 19.75 18.87 21.64
C LYS A 480 18.80 20.03 21.38
N LEU A 481 17.56 19.95 21.90
CA LEU A 481 16.55 20.99 21.71
C LEU A 481 17.00 22.39 22.19
N GLU A 482 18.01 22.44 23.06
CA GLU A 482 18.62 23.66 23.59
C GLU A 482 19.61 24.35 22.61
N GLU A 483 20.05 23.66 21.55
CA GLU A 483 20.95 24.22 20.52
C GLU A 483 20.20 24.98 19.41
N PHE A 484 18.86 24.97 19.43
CA PHE A 484 18.03 25.62 18.43
C PHE A 484 17.62 27.03 18.88
N LYS A 485 17.99 28.05 18.11
CA LYS A 485 17.48 29.39 18.32
C LYS A 485 16.00 29.44 17.95
N LYS A 486 15.12 29.49 18.95
CA LYS A 486 13.72 29.88 18.76
C LYS A 486 13.67 31.33 18.24
N ILE A 487 13.10 31.53 17.07
CA ILE A 487 12.66 32.86 16.63
C ILE A 487 11.14 32.87 16.85
N LYS A 488 10.68 33.76 17.75
CA LYS A 488 9.28 33.85 18.19
C LYS A 488 8.31 33.92 17.00
N SER A 489 7.20 33.22 17.16
CA SER A 489 6.02 33.17 16.28
C SER A 489 5.51 34.54 15.85
N LEU A 490 5.12 34.63 14.58
CA LEU A 490 4.25 35.68 14.04
C LEU A 490 2.86 35.56 14.70
N THR A 491 2.47 36.56 15.50
CA THR A 491 1.06 36.95 15.66
C THR A 491 0.66 37.85 14.49
#